data_AF-A0A3P7LHI6-F1
#
_entry.id   AF-A0A3P7LHI6-F1
#
_cell.length_a   1.000
_cell.length_b   1.000
_cell.length_c   1.000
_cell.angle_alpha   90.00
_cell.angle_beta   90.00
_cell.angle_gamma   90.00
#
_symmetry.space_group_name_H-M   'P 1'
#
loop_
_entity.id
_entity.type
_entity.pdbx_description
1 polymer ?
#
loop_
_entity_poly.entity_id
_entity_poly.type
_entity_poly.pdbx_seq_one_letter_code
_entity_poly.pdbx_strand_id
1 'polypeptide(L)'
;MNIGETADQLLEMHDVVYEERKKRIAHLGDELTPAEFFRFTEARQATFRDDPKQKFKLKSDSGNLLRWLGAPQCDSVVPFVLAFIGREVVAQFVEAAVVIRRFEEPNLFLNDDQHGQVAGPNERVPLQVRHYNEALRRCIGWRRHKDFLFGYHPEAEECSSAKKLKSEDGDVS
;
A
#
# COMPACT_ATOMS: atom_id res chain seq x y z
N MET A 1 6.73 32.02 -14.10
CA MET A 1 6.29 31.02 -13.11
C MET A 1 4.79 30.92 -13.24
N ASN A 2 4.28 29.86 -13.87
CA ASN A 2 2.85 29.63 -14.03
C ASN A 2 2.40 28.76 -12.85
N ILE A 3 1.83 29.40 -11.83
CA ILE A 3 1.14 28.73 -10.72
C ILE A 3 -0.27 28.50 -11.25
N GLY A 4 -0.47 27.38 -11.93
CA GLY A 4 -1.71 27.08 -12.65
C GLY A 4 -2.07 25.61 -12.68
N GLU A 5 -1.57 24.82 -11.73
CA GLU A 5 -2.16 23.52 -11.44
C GLU A 5 -3.39 23.79 -10.58
N THR A 6 -4.56 23.89 -11.22
CA THR A 6 -5.84 23.96 -10.52
C THR A 6 -6.07 22.65 -9.78
N ALA A 7 -6.67 22.70 -8.59
CA ALA A 7 -6.99 21.50 -7.78
C ALA A 7 -7.77 20.42 -8.56
N ASP A 8 -8.47 20.82 -9.62
CA ASP A 8 -9.15 19.92 -10.55
C ASP A 8 -8.19 19.03 -11.35
N GLN A 9 -6.99 19.50 -11.71
CA GLN A 9 -5.97 18.70 -12.39
C GLN A 9 -5.33 17.66 -11.46
N LEU A 10 -5.26 17.92 -10.15
CA LEU A 10 -4.85 16.94 -9.14
C LEU A 10 -5.94 15.87 -8.89
N LEU A 11 -7.21 16.19 -9.15
CA LEU A 11 -8.35 15.26 -9.04
C LEU A 11 -8.50 14.32 -10.26
N GLU A 12 -7.90 14.67 -11.40
CA GLU A 12 -7.93 13.85 -12.62
C GLU A 12 -6.82 12.78 -12.70
N MET A 13 -5.95 12.70 -11.70
CA MET A 13 -5.04 11.55 -11.56
C MET A 13 -5.84 10.30 -11.19
N HIS A 14 -6.37 9.62 -12.20
CA HIS A 14 -6.93 8.28 -12.05
C HIS A 14 -5.84 7.33 -11.54
N ASP A 15 -5.86 7.06 -10.24
CA ASP A 15 -5.06 6.01 -9.65
C ASP A 15 -5.58 4.66 -10.16
N VAL A 16 -4.97 4.18 -11.24
CA VAL A 16 -5.28 2.91 -11.91
C VAL A 16 -5.18 1.75 -10.91
N VAL A 17 -4.23 1.81 -9.98
CA VAL A 17 -4.02 0.75 -8.97
C VAL A 17 -5.18 0.72 -7.99
N TYR A 18 -5.65 1.88 -7.54
CA TYR A 18 -6.82 2.01 -6.68
C TYR A 18 -8.11 1.53 -7.38
N GLU A 19 -8.33 1.92 -8.63
CA GLU A 19 -9.50 1.50 -9.39
C GLU A 19 -9.50 -0.01 -9.71
N GLU A 20 -8.35 -0.58 -10.07
CA GLU A 20 -8.22 -2.04 -10.23
C GLU A 20 -8.48 -2.78 -8.91
N ARG A 21 -8.00 -2.27 -7.78
CA ARG A 21 -8.30 -2.85 -6.47
C ARG A 21 -9.80 -2.81 -6.18
N LYS A 22 -10.48 -1.68 -6.45
CA LYS A 22 -11.95 -1.59 -6.29
C LYS A 22 -12.67 -2.67 -7.08
N LYS A 23 -12.26 -2.91 -8.34
CA LYS A 23 -12.82 -3.97 -9.18
C LYS A 23 -12.58 -5.36 -8.57
N ARG A 24 -11.35 -5.65 -8.13
CA ARG A 24 -11.03 -6.93 -7.44
C ARG A 24 -11.88 -7.14 -6.19
N ILE A 25 -12.05 -6.09 -5.38
CA ILE A 25 -12.89 -6.14 -4.17
C ILE A 25 -14.36 -6.38 -4.51
N ALA A 26 -14.88 -5.74 -5.56
CA ALA A 26 -16.25 -5.93 -6.00
C ALA A 26 -16.50 -7.39 -6.41
N HIS A 27 -15.60 -7.97 -7.21
CA HIS A 27 -15.68 -9.38 -7.60
C HIS A 27 -15.52 -10.35 -6.42
N LEU A 28 -14.75 -9.99 -5.40
CA LEU A 28 -14.64 -10.80 -4.18
C LEU A 28 -16.00 -11.01 -3.50
N GLY A 29 -16.90 -10.02 -3.59
CA GLY A 29 -18.25 -10.11 -3.01
C GLY A 29 -19.09 -11.24 -3.60
N ASP A 30 -18.83 -11.63 -4.85
CA ASP A 30 -19.60 -12.64 -5.58
C ASP A 30 -19.20 -14.08 -5.20
N GLU A 31 -17.97 -14.26 -4.68
CA GLU A 31 -17.39 -15.57 -4.35
C GLU A 31 -17.48 -15.94 -2.86
N LEU A 32 -17.86 -14.99 -2.00
CA LEU A 32 -17.89 -15.19 -0.54
C LEU A 32 -19.23 -15.77 -0.06
N THR A 33 -19.17 -16.70 0.89
CA THR A 33 -20.37 -17.10 1.63
C THR A 33 -20.93 -15.93 2.46
N PRO A 34 -22.21 -15.95 2.87
CA PRO A 34 -22.79 -14.86 3.67
C PRO A 34 -22.03 -14.56 4.97
N ALA A 35 -21.48 -15.59 5.63
CA ALA A 35 -20.70 -15.44 6.85
C ALA A 35 -19.33 -14.79 6.57
N GLU A 36 -18.69 -15.14 5.46
CA GLU A 36 -17.43 -14.53 5.05
C GLU A 36 -17.62 -13.10 4.55
N PHE A 37 -18.71 -12.82 3.82
CA PHE A 37 -19.08 -11.48 3.40
C PHE A 37 -19.35 -10.55 4.59
N PHE A 38 -19.98 -11.06 5.66
CA PHE A 38 -20.17 -10.31 6.89
C PHE A 38 -18.81 -9.92 7.52
N ARG A 39 -17.90 -10.89 7.69
CA ARG A 39 -16.54 -10.62 8.22
C ARG A 39 -15.75 -9.67 7.33
N PHE A 40 -15.88 -9.83 6.01
CA PHE A 40 -15.27 -8.93 5.03
C PHE A 40 -15.77 -7.50 5.19
N THR A 41 -17.09 -7.32 5.37
CA THR A 41 -17.71 -6.00 5.57
C THR A 41 -17.27 -5.37 6.88
N GLU A 42 -17.19 -6.16 7.96
CA GLU A 42 -16.68 -5.71 9.26
C GLU A 42 -15.22 -5.24 9.14
N ALA A 43 -14.35 -6.05 8.52
CA ALA A 43 -12.95 -5.69 8.29
C ALA A 43 -12.80 -4.45 7.41
N ARG A 44 -13.66 -4.27 6.41
CA ARG A 44 -13.67 -3.09 5.53
C ARG A 44 -14.11 -1.82 6.25
N GLN A 45 -15.01 -1.93 7.22
CA GLN A 45 -15.49 -0.80 8.03
C GLN A 45 -14.55 -0.47 9.19
N ALA A 46 -13.72 -1.43 9.61
CA ALA A 46 -12.69 -1.22 10.61
C ALA A 46 -11.77 -0.04 10.20
N THR A 47 -11.46 0.81 11.16
CA THR A 47 -10.79 2.08 10.92
C THR A 47 -9.87 2.43 12.07
N PHE A 48 -8.82 3.20 11.78
CA PHE A 48 -7.95 3.77 12.81
C PHE A 48 -8.61 4.91 13.58
N ARG A 49 -9.85 5.27 13.27
CA ARG A 49 -10.60 6.30 14.01
C ARG A 49 -11.06 5.75 15.35
N ASP A 50 -10.95 6.59 16.37
CA ASP A 50 -11.52 6.37 17.68
C ASP A 50 -13.04 6.14 17.55
N ASP A 51 -13.55 5.05 18.11
CA ASP A 51 -14.99 4.82 18.15
C ASP A 51 -15.61 5.79 19.18
N PRO A 52 -16.48 6.73 18.77
CA PRO A 52 -17.12 7.66 19.69
C PRO A 52 -17.96 6.96 20.76
N LYS A 53 -18.39 5.71 20.54
CA LYS A 53 -19.11 4.88 21.52
C LYS A 53 -18.18 4.24 22.56
N GLN A 54 -16.88 4.14 22.27
CA GLN A 54 -15.87 3.63 23.20
C GLN A 54 -15.47 4.64 24.27
N LYS A 55 -15.89 5.91 24.14
CA LYS A 55 -15.62 6.99 25.12
C LYS A 55 -16.08 6.66 26.56
N PHE A 56 -16.95 5.66 26.73
CA PHE A 56 -17.45 5.23 28.05
C PHE A 56 -16.71 4.02 28.65
N LYS A 57 -15.77 3.38 27.94
CA LYS A 57 -15.01 2.23 28.46
C LYS A 57 -13.51 2.53 28.42
N LEU A 58 -13.00 2.91 29.60
CA LEU A 58 -11.60 3.13 29.96
C LEU A 58 -10.76 3.99 28.99
N LYS A 59 -10.25 5.09 29.54
CA LYS A 59 -9.19 5.92 28.97
C LYS A 59 -7.92 5.09 28.74
N SER A 60 -7.87 4.33 27.66
CA SER A 60 -6.62 3.83 27.12
C SER A 60 -6.10 4.89 26.16
N ASP A 61 -4.98 5.52 26.54
CA ASP A 61 -4.32 6.56 25.74
C ASP A 61 -3.91 6.08 24.33
N SER A 62 -3.95 4.77 24.09
CA SER A 62 -3.68 4.11 22.80
C SER A 62 -4.82 4.17 21.78
N GLY A 63 -6.03 4.59 22.18
CA GLY A 63 -7.20 4.59 21.30
C GLY A 63 -7.34 5.83 20.43
N ASN A 64 -6.50 6.86 20.63
CA ASN A 64 -6.56 8.11 19.88
C ASN A 64 -5.46 8.20 18.82
N LEU A 65 -5.84 8.16 17.54
CA LEU A 65 -4.90 8.14 16.42
C LEU A 65 -3.89 9.31 16.45
N LEU A 66 -4.39 10.54 16.64
CA LEU A 66 -3.51 11.72 16.65
C LEU A 66 -2.53 11.69 17.82
N ARG A 67 -3.01 11.29 19.00
CA ARG A 67 -2.16 11.15 20.18
C ARG A 67 -1.12 10.05 20.01
N TRP A 68 -1.51 8.91 19.45
CA TRP A 68 -0.59 7.80 19.16
C TRP A 68 0.51 8.22 18.18
N LEU A 69 0.17 9.06 17.19
CA LEU A 69 1.12 9.65 16.25
C LEU A 69 1.97 10.78 16.86
N GLY A 70 1.69 11.23 18.09
CA GLY A 70 2.31 12.42 18.67
C GLY A 70 1.96 13.73 17.95
N ALA A 71 0.84 13.75 17.22
CA ALA A 71 0.37 14.91 16.48
C ALA A 71 -0.18 15.99 17.42
N PRO A 72 -0.07 17.28 17.03
CA PRO A 72 -0.73 18.36 17.76
C PRO A 72 -2.26 18.25 17.69
N GLN A 73 -2.97 19.12 18.41
CA GLN A 73 -4.42 19.23 18.24
C GLN A 73 -4.73 19.67 16.80
N CYS A 74 -5.56 18.90 16.13
CA CYS A 74 -5.97 19.16 14.75
C CYS A 74 -7.49 19.17 14.61
N ASP A 75 -7.97 19.78 13.53
CA ASP A 75 -9.38 19.72 13.16
C ASP A 75 -9.86 18.28 12.97
N SER A 76 -11.14 18.04 13.22
CA SER A 76 -11.77 16.71 13.17
C SER A 76 -11.67 16.01 11.81
N VAL A 77 -11.42 16.76 10.73
CA VAL A 77 -11.18 16.24 9.38
C VAL A 77 -9.82 15.55 9.25
N VAL A 78 -8.80 16.00 10.00
CA VAL A 78 -7.43 15.48 9.91
C VAL A 78 -7.35 14.00 10.32
N PRO A 79 -7.86 13.57 11.49
CA PRO A 79 -7.88 12.15 11.83
C PRO A 79 -8.67 11.29 10.83
N PHE A 80 -9.70 11.85 10.17
CA PHE A 80 -10.46 11.11 9.16
C PHE A 80 -9.59 10.81 7.93
N VAL A 81 -8.88 11.82 7.42
CA VAL A 81 -7.96 11.67 6.28
C VAL A 81 -6.80 10.74 6.63
N LEU A 82 -6.19 10.92 7.81
CA LEU A 82 -5.10 10.04 8.27
C LEU A 82 -5.53 8.59 8.44
N ALA A 83 -6.74 8.35 8.97
CA ALA A 83 -7.26 6.99 9.07
C ALA A 83 -7.51 6.36 7.69
N PHE A 84 -7.95 7.15 6.70
CA PHE A 84 -8.06 6.68 5.32
C PHE A 84 -6.69 6.31 4.75
N ILE A 85 -5.71 7.21 4.82
CA ILE A 85 -4.34 6.98 4.33
C ILE A 85 -3.74 5.74 5.02
N GLY A 86 -3.88 5.63 6.34
CA GLY A 86 -3.37 4.48 7.10
C GLY A 86 -3.95 3.16 6.63
N ARG A 87 -5.26 3.11 6.32
CA ARG A 87 -5.87 1.88 5.77
C ARG A 87 -5.31 1.54 4.40
N GLU A 88 -5.16 2.53 3.53
CA GLU A 88 -4.61 2.30 2.19
C GLU A 88 -3.16 1.83 2.25
N VAL A 89 -2.34 2.41 3.14
CA VAL A 89 -0.96 1.96 3.37
C VAL A 89 -0.94 0.51 3.82
N VAL A 90 -1.77 0.13 4.81
CA VAL A 90 -1.84 -1.26 5.28
C VAL A 90 -2.31 -2.20 4.17
N ALA A 91 -3.37 -1.84 3.44
CA ALA A 91 -3.89 -2.65 2.35
C ALA A 91 -2.83 -2.90 1.27
N GLN A 92 -2.15 -1.84 0.80
CA GLN A 92 -1.07 -1.94 -0.18
C GLN A 92 0.11 -2.77 0.34
N PHE A 93 0.53 -2.53 1.58
CA PHE A 93 1.71 -3.15 2.13
C PHE A 93 1.50 -4.65 2.38
N VAL A 94 0.33 -5.01 2.91
CA VAL A 94 -0.06 -6.41 3.10
C VAL A 94 -0.26 -7.10 1.75
N GLU A 95 -0.89 -6.46 0.77
CA GLU A 95 -1.04 -7.01 -0.59
C GLU A 95 0.33 -7.34 -1.22
N ALA A 96 1.29 -6.41 -1.14
CA ALA A 96 2.66 -6.64 -1.62
C ALA A 96 3.35 -7.80 -0.88
N ALA A 97 3.21 -7.90 0.44
CA ALA A 97 3.77 -8.99 1.23
C ALA A 97 3.12 -10.36 0.87
N VAL A 98 1.80 -10.38 0.61
CA VAL A 98 1.09 -11.59 0.14
C VAL A 98 1.62 -12.04 -1.22
N VAL A 99 1.86 -11.11 -2.14
CA VAL A 99 2.45 -11.40 -3.45
C VAL A 99 3.83 -12.03 -3.28
N ILE A 100 4.70 -11.43 -2.46
CA ILE A 100 6.04 -11.98 -2.20
C ILE A 100 5.96 -13.40 -1.66
N ARG A 101 5.13 -13.66 -0.64
CA ARG A 101 4.96 -15.02 -0.08
C ARG A 101 4.47 -16.01 -1.15
N ARG A 102 3.57 -15.61 -2.05
CA ARG A 102 3.02 -16.49 -3.10
C ARG A 102 4.07 -16.90 -4.14
N PHE A 103 5.04 -16.05 -4.40
CA PHE A 103 6.11 -16.30 -5.38
C PHE A 103 7.45 -16.67 -4.72
N GLU A 104 7.47 -16.88 -3.40
CA GLU A 104 8.65 -17.35 -2.67
C GLU A 104 8.95 -18.80 -3.05
N GLU A 105 10.24 -19.11 -3.25
CA GLU A 105 10.65 -20.48 -3.57
C GLU A 105 10.31 -21.43 -2.41
N PRO A 106 9.68 -22.59 -2.68
CA PRO A 106 9.39 -23.57 -1.64
C PRO A 106 10.66 -24.01 -0.91
N ASN A 107 10.58 -24.13 0.42
CA ASN A 107 11.69 -24.56 1.29
C ASN A 107 12.93 -23.64 1.29
N LEU A 108 12.86 -22.44 0.70
CA LEU A 108 13.94 -21.45 0.79
C LEU A 108 14.17 -20.98 2.24
N PHE A 109 13.09 -20.95 3.04
CA PHE A 109 13.12 -20.56 4.45
C PHE A 109 12.42 -21.60 5.32
N LEU A 110 12.89 -21.71 6.57
CA LEU A 110 12.13 -22.35 7.65
C LEU A 110 10.96 -21.44 8.00
N ASN A 111 9.75 -21.98 7.87
CA ASN A 111 8.53 -21.24 8.11
C ASN A 111 7.89 -21.68 9.42
N ASP A 112 7.25 -20.73 10.08
CA ASP A 112 6.39 -21.00 11.22
C ASP A 112 4.94 -21.06 10.75
N ASP A 113 4.15 -21.95 11.34
CA ASP A 113 2.70 -21.99 11.18
C ASP A 113 2.03 -20.86 12.00
N GLN A 114 0.70 -20.86 12.03
CA GLN A 114 -0.08 -19.89 12.80
C GLN A 114 0.09 -20.00 14.34
N HIS A 115 0.69 -21.09 14.83
CA HIS A 115 0.94 -21.36 16.25
C HIS A 115 2.42 -21.18 16.64
N GLY A 116 3.27 -20.76 15.69
CA GLY A 116 4.72 -20.59 15.92
C GLY A 116 5.51 -21.91 15.90
N GLN A 117 4.95 -22.97 15.33
CA GLN A 117 5.61 -24.25 15.12
C GLN A 117 6.19 -24.34 13.71
N VAL A 118 7.21 -25.17 13.50
CA VAL A 118 7.79 -25.37 12.16
C VAL A 118 6.72 -25.95 11.22
N ALA A 119 6.41 -25.19 10.17
CA ALA A 119 5.39 -25.56 9.20
C ALA A 119 5.84 -26.74 8.34
N GLY A 120 4.88 -27.59 7.96
CA GLY A 120 5.11 -28.70 7.07
C GLY A 120 5.43 -28.26 5.64
N PRO A 121 6.01 -29.16 4.81
CA PRO A 121 6.25 -28.89 3.41
C PRO A 121 4.92 -28.58 2.69
N ASN A 122 4.88 -27.48 1.93
CA ASN A 122 3.71 -26.95 1.22
C ASN A 122 2.54 -26.48 2.10
N GLU A 123 2.75 -26.31 3.41
CA GLU A 123 1.74 -25.73 4.28
C GLU A 123 1.59 -24.22 4.00
N ARG A 124 0.35 -23.73 4.08
CA ARG A 124 0.08 -22.30 3.90
C ARG A 124 0.46 -21.54 5.16
N VAL A 125 1.61 -20.90 5.12
CA VAL A 125 2.18 -20.17 6.26
C VAL A 125 1.67 -18.74 6.38
N PRO A 126 1.54 -18.17 7.59
CA PRO A 126 1.20 -16.76 7.79
C PRO A 126 2.25 -15.81 7.16
N LEU A 127 1.89 -14.53 7.06
CA LEU A 127 2.87 -13.52 6.67
C LEU A 127 3.88 -13.33 7.81
N GLN A 128 5.14 -13.61 7.54
CA GLN A 128 6.26 -13.31 8.43
C GLN A 128 6.93 -11.97 8.07
N VAL A 129 7.68 -11.40 9.03
CA VAL A 129 8.34 -10.08 8.92
C VAL A 129 9.19 -9.94 7.65
N ARG A 130 9.82 -11.03 7.20
CA ARG A 130 10.64 -11.01 5.97
C ARG A 130 9.85 -10.61 4.72
N HIS A 131 8.58 -10.99 4.61
CA HIS A 131 7.76 -10.64 3.45
C HIS A 131 7.49 -9.13 3.40
N TYR A 132 7.26 -8.53 4.57
CA TYR A 132 7.12 -7.08 4.71
C TYR A 132 8.43 -6.36 4.39
N ASN A 133 9.56 -6.85 4.91
CA ASN A 133 10.87 -6.27 4.60
C ASN A 133 11.19 -6.32 3.09
N GLU A 134 10.87 -7.44 2.44
CA GLU A 134 11.05 -7.58 1.00
C GLU A 134 10.10 -6.67 0.21
N ALA A 135 8.87 -6.46 0.68
CA ALA A 135 7.92 -5.51 0.08
C ALA A 135 8.49 -4.08 0.15
N LEU A 136 9.06 -3.68 1.28
CA LEU A 136 9.74 -2.39 1.42
C LEU A 136 10.96 -2.29 0.49
N ARG A 137 11.74 -3.37 0.35
CA ARG A 137 12.93 -3.39 -0.52
C ARG A 137 12.56 -3.22 -1.99
N ARG A 138 11.45 -3.83 -2.44
CA ARG A 138 10.96 -3.73 -3.82
C ARG A 138 10.25 -2.40 -4.11
N CYS A 139 9.65 -1.76 -3.11
CA CYS A 139 8.97 -0.47 -3.26
C CYS A 139 9.97 0.67 -3.54
N ILE A 140 9.92 1.25 -4.74
CA ILE A 140 10.80 2.35 -5.15
C ILE A 140 10.53 3.61 -4.31
N GLY A 141 9.27 3.96 -4.11
CA GLY A 141 8.87 5.12 -3.30
C GLY A 141 9.44 5.03 -1.88
N TRP A 142 9.38 3.85 -1.28
CA TRP A 142 9.94 3.63 0.05
C TRP A 142 11.45 3.81 0.08
N ARG A 143 12.16 3.27 -0.92
CA ARG A 143 13.63 3.39 -0.97
C ARG A 143 14.09 4.83 -1.14
N ARG A 144 13.42 5.61 -1.99
CA ARG A 144 13.82 6.99 -2.32
C ARG A 144 13.32 8.02 -1.31
N HIS A 145 12.06 7.91 -0.89
CA HIS A 145 11.37 8.98 -0.14
C HIS A 145 10.69 8.49 1.14
N LYS A 146 10.83 7.20 1.50
CA LYS A 146 10.08 6.59 2.61
C LYS A 146 8.57 6.69 2.43
N ASP A 147 8.11 6.77 1.18
CA ASP A 147 6.69 6.79 0.81
C ASP A 147 6.29 5.45 0.19
N PHE A 148 5.43 4.71 0.86
CA PHE A 148 4.96 3.43 0.36
C PHE A 148 3.74 3.56 -0.57
N LEU A 149 2.92 4.59 -0.40
CA LEU A 149 1.58 4.66 -0.98
C LEU A 149 1.59 5.33 -2.35
N PHE A 150 2.34 6.42 -2.48
CA PHE A 150 2.35 7.26 -3.67
C PHE A 150 3.63 7.10 -4.48
N GLY A 151 4.26 5.91 -4.40
CA GLY A 151 5.54 5.61 -5.02
C GLY A 151 5.64 6.21 -6.42
N TYR A 152 6.48 7.24 -6.53
CA TYR A 152 6.73 8.17 -7.64
C TYR A 152 5.90 7.96 -8.93
N HIS A 153 5.20 9.02 -9.34
CA HIS A 153 4.86 9.30 -10.73
C HIS A 153 6.10 9.06 -11.60
N PRO A 154 6.05 8.42 -12.77
CA PRO A 154 7.18 8.48 -13.67
C PRO A 154 7.38 9.95 -14.02
N GLU A 155 8.33 10.64 -13.37
CA GLU A 155 9.09 11.62 -14.13
C GLU A 155 9.63 10.79 -15.28
N ALA A 156 9.24 11.16 -16.50
CA ALA A 156 9.82 10.62 -17.69
C ALA A 156 11.33 10.67 -17.47
N GLU A 157 11.94 9.52 -17.19
CA GLU A 157 13.33 9.34 -17.54
C GLU A 157 13.30 9.58 -19.05
N GLU A 158 13.58 10.83 -19.45
CA GLU A 158 14.06 11.15 -20.77
C GLU A 158 15.30 10.28 -20.91
N CYS A 159 15.06 9.08 -21.39
CA CYS A 159 16.07 8.20 -21.90
C CYS A 159 16.67 8.99 -23.05
N SER A 160 17.71 9.76 -22.74
CA SER A 160 18.54 10.49 -23.68
C SER A 160 19.39 9.49 -24.48
N SER A 161 18.77 8.41 -24.95
CA SER A 161 19.27 7.56 -26.01
C SER A 161 19.04 8.25 -27.36
N ALA A 162 19.57 9.45 -27.53
CA ALA A 162 19.52 10.18 -28.80
C ALA A 162 20.70 11.15 -28.95
N LYS A 163 21.93 10.64 -28.87
CA LYS A 163 23.03 11.14 -29.70
C LYS A 163 23.83 9.97 -30.26
N LYS A 164 23.20 9.25 -31.19
CA LYS A 164 23.96 8.56 -32.25
C LYS A 164 24.63 9.67 -33.05
N LEU A 165 25.92 9.90 -32.78
CA LEU A 165 26.78 10.76 -33.58
C LEU A 165 26.65 10.30 -35.04
N LYS A 166 25.92 11.08 -35.84
CA LYS A 166 26.20 11.19 -37.27
C LYS A 166 27.51 11.97 -37.37
N SER A 167 28.61 11.29 -37.62
CA SER A 167 29.70 11.90 -38.36
C SER A 167 29.39 11.67 -39.83
N GLU A 168 28.99 12.76 -40.49
CA GLU A 168 29.01 12.88 -41.94
C GLU A 168 30.47 12.91 -42.40
N ASP A 169 30.92 11.84 -43.04
CA ASP A 169 31.89 11.91 -44.14
C ASP A 169 31.08 11.39 -45.34
N GLY A 170 30.73 12.16 -46.37
CA GLY A 170 31.64 13.02 -47.13
C GLY A 170 32.18 12.20 -48.32
N ASP A 171 31.28 11.65 -49.15
CA ASP A 171 31.68 10.93 -50.37
C ASP A 171 32.22 11.93 -51.40
N VAL A 172 33.48 11.74 -51.78
CA VAL A 172 34.09 12.37 -52.96
C VAL A 172 34.31 11.27 -53.99
N SER A 173 33.45 11.22 -55.00
CA SER A 173 33.78 11.00 -56.41
C SER A 173 32.57 11.31 -57.29
#